data_AF-A0A2N0X959-F1
#
_entry.id   AF-A0A2N0X959-F1
#
_cell.length_a   1.000
_cell.length_b   1.000
_cell.length_c   1.000
_cell.angle_alpha   90.00
_cell.angle_beta   90.00
_cell.angle_gamma   90.00
#
_symmetry.space_group_name_H-M   'P 1'
#
loop_
_entity.id
_entity.type
_entity.pdbx_description
1 polymer ?
#
loop_
_entity_poly.entity_id
_entity_poly.type
_entity_poly.pdbx_seq_one_letter_code
_entity_poly.pdbx_strand_id
1 'polypeptide(L)'
;MIPVKHQRLFPLSAAGALGAALLAFGCLPAPALAQEPVRLSVQNITDFHGHFSETKDDPGAARLSCALDRAAEGGPRVLTASGDNIGGSPFNSAILGDEPTVEVLNQMGLDATAVGNHEFDKGYADLTGRVLPNARFALLGANVSGGERPLDPFLIKEIDGVRVALVGAVTADTPQLVAGDGVAGLAFTDPIEAVNITADTLVEEGQADVVVALLHEGLQGDERWSPNVDVVFPGHTHRVVEPTGGEEGKGPLVVQAGQYGRNLVDVDLSVDRAARRVTVEGVHLLDSEAIRGCEHPNPEIAATVAAAEAQAEEEGKEVVSTVDSAFYRGTNRAVESQLNNLLAEVAREGITKNTDVIADIGVMNAGGVRADLQAGEVTYADAFAVQPFGNENTYTRLKGADFREALEQQWQAQESRPALSLGLSDNVTYTYDPTRPIGDRVTSVTIDGAPLDPEREYVVAGSTFLLGGGDGFEALTRGTDLAPTGYIDVESFIEYLRSHPGLKPRAGQSNVAVTPRGPWTPGSTVTLELASLLYSQGETATTVTARLGESEASAPIDPDFGHPDFGEAGKATVALPIPAGLTGEQTLTITTDAGTRIDLPVRLDAAPAPSPLSS
;
A
#
# COMPACT_ATOMS: atom_id res chain seq x y z
N MET A 1 34.70 89.36 -52.66
CA MET A 1 34.04 88.12 -52.17
C MET A 1 32.65 88.53 -51.72
N ILE A 2 31.72 88.59 -52.69
CA ILE A 2 30.62 87.63 -52.94
C ILE A 2 29.49 87.84 -51.89
N PRO A 3 28.24 88.14 -52.30
CA PRO A 3 27.79 89.55 -52.29
C PRO A 3 26.32 89.79 -51.84
N VAL A 4 25.92 91.08 -51.84
CA VAL A 4 24.61 91.64 -52.30
C VAL A 4 23.38 91.44 -51.37
N LYS A 5 22.78 92.49 -50.77
CA LYS A 5 21.88 93.56 -51.33
C LYS A 5 20.61 92.94 -51.97
N HIS A 6 19.37 93.39 -51.86
CA HIS A 6 18.74 94.68 -51.58
C HIS A 6 17.20 94.41 -51.47
N GLN A 7 16.46 95.15 -50.61
CA GLN A 7 15.31 96.04 -50.93
C GLN A 7 14.14 95.44 -51.76
N ARG A 8 12.84 95.66 -51.48
CA ARG A 8 12.11 96.89 -51.08
C ARG A 8 10.61 96.59 -50.79
N LEU A 9 10.04 97.43 -49.92
CA LEU A 9 8.67 97.94 -49.67
C LEU A 9 7.38 97.42 -50.38
N PHE A 10 6.37 97.10 -49.53
CA PHE A 10 4.88 97.38 -49.50
C PHE A 10 3.97 97.07 -50.72
N PRO A 11 2.61 96.87 -50.60
CA PRO A 11 1.66 97.35 -49.56
C PRO A 11 0.51 96.38 -49.14
N LEU A 12 -0.40 96.92 -48.30
CA LEU A 12 -1.70 96.39 -47.82
C LEU A 12 -2.55 95.67 -48.89
N SER A 13 -3.30 94.64 -48.47
CA SER A 13 -4.61 94.29 -49.06
C SER A 13 -5.51 93.49 -48.10
N ALA A 14 -6.80 93.65 -48.35
CA ALA A 14 -7.94 93.45 -47.48
C ALA A 14 -8.35 92.00 -47.19
N ALA A 15 -9.20 91.89 -46.18
CA ALA A 15 -9.92 90.73 -45.70
C ALA A 15 -10.65 89.92 -46.79
N GLY A 16 -10.55 88.60 -46.68
CA GLY A 16 -11.41 87.63 -47.36
C GLY A 16 -11.69 86.47 -46.40
N ALA A 17 -12.95 86.34 -45.99
CA ALA A 17 -13.42 85.26 -45.14
C ALA A 17 -13.40 83.93 -45.92
N LEU A 18 -12.67 82.93 -45.41
CA LEU A 18 -12.82 81.53 -45.81
C LEU A 18 -13.20 80.73 -44.56
N GLY A 19 -14.37 80.09 -44.60
CA GLY A 19 -14.92 79.30 -43.51
C GLY A 19 -14.02 78.12 -43.16
N ALA A 20 -13.70 78.00 -41.87
CA ALA A 20 -13.09 76.81 -41.31
C ALA A 20 -14.15 75.70 -41.24
N ALA A 21 -14.10 74.74 -42.17
CA ALA A 21 -14.71 73.44 -41.97
C ALA A 21 -13.85 72.68 -40.95
N LEU A 22 -14.32 72.60 -39.70
CA LEU A 22 -13.80 71.66 -38.72
C LEU A 22 -14.11 70.24 -39.20
N LEU A 23 -13.12 69.58 -39.81
CA LEU A 23 -13.08 68.13 -39.91
C LEU A 23 -12.80 67.59 -38.51
N ALA A 24 -13.88 67.25 -37.79
CA ALA A 24 -13.80 66.39 -36.63
C ALA A 24 -13.31 65.02 -37.10
N PHE A 25 -12.01 64.77 -37.00
CA PHE A 25 -11.48 63.41 -37.00
C PHE A 25 -12.00 62.75 -35.73
N GLY A 26 -13.13 62.05 -35.86
CA GLY A 26 -13.56 61.08 -34.86
C GLY A 26 -12.44 60.05 -34.71
N CYS A 27 -11.73 60.11 -33.59
CA CYS A 27 -10.85 59.04 -33.15
C CYS A 27 -11.78 57.88 -32.80
N LEU A 28 -12.08 57.03 -33.79
CA LEU A 28 -12.72 55.74 -33.53
C LEU A 28 -11.73 54.96 -32.65
N PRO A 29 -12.15 54.46 -31.47
CA PRO A 29 -11.31 53.53 -30.74
C PRO A 29 -11.06 52.33 -31.66
N ALA A 30 -9.78 51.99 -31.87
CA ALA A 30 -9.45 50.73 -32.53
C ALA A 30 -10.19 49.62 -31.77
N PRO A 31 -10.85 48.67 -32.45
CA PRO A 31 -11.42 47.52 -31.76
C PRO A 31 -10.27 46.86 -30.98
N ALA A 32 -10.43 46.75 -29.66
CA ALA A 32 -9.56 45.91 -28.87
C ALA A 32 -9.69 44.51 -29.48
N LEU A 33 -8.63 44.03 -30.13
CA LEU A 33 -8.58 42.64 -30.59
C LEU A 33 -8.77 41.80 -29.32
N ALA A 34 -9.86 41.03 -29.26
CA ALA A 34 -10.04 40.06 -28.19
C ALA A 34 -8.81 39.15 -28.22
N GLN A 35 -8.07 39.09 -27.11
CA GLN A 35 -6.98 38.13 -26.99
C GLN A 35 -7.57 36.74 -27.16
N GLU A 36 -6.97 35.93 -28.04
CA GLU A 36 -7.36 34.53 -28.16
C GLU A 36 -7.09 33.82 -26.83
N PRO A 37 -7.97 32.89 -26.40
CA PRO A 37 -7.72 32.08 -25.21
C PRO A 37 -6.37 31.37 -25.30
N VAL A 38 -5.65 31.32 -24.18
CA VAL A 38 -4.40 30.58 -24.08
C VAL A 38 -4.73 29.11 -23.84
N ARG A 39 -4.13 28.23 -24.63
CA ARG A 39 -4.28 26.78 -24.50
C ARG A 39 -3.05 26.18 -23.84
N LEU A 40 -3.27 25.31 -22.87
CA LEU A 40 -2.21 24.57 -22.19
C LEU A 40 -2.70 23.18 -21.78
N SER A 41 -1.78 22.25 -21.59
CA SER A 41 -2.08 20.94 -21.02
C SER A 41 -1.57 20.85 -19.57
N VAL A 42 -2.36 20.22 -18.71
CA VAL A 42 -1.96 19.84 -17.34
C VAL A 42 -1.98 18.32 -17.24
N GLN A 43 -0.79 17.75 -17.05
CA GLN A 43 -0.56 16.31 -16.96
C GLN A 43 -0.39 15.89 -15.51
N ASN A 44 -0.89 14.71 -15.16
CA ASN A 44 -0.78 14.18 -13.81
C ASN A 44 -0.53 12.67 -13.78
N ILE A 45 0.39 12.28 -12.89
CA ILE A 45 0.55 10.91 -12.38
C ILE A 45 0.34 10.92 -10.86
N THR A 46 0.15 9.78 -10.24
CA THR A 46 0.08 9.68 -8.78
C THR A 46 0.56 8.32 -8.33
N ASP A 47 0.94 8.21 -7.06
CA ASP A 47 1.29 6.94 -6.42
C ASP A 47 2.36 6.19 -7.23
N PHE A 48 3.41 6.91 -7.66
CA PHE A 48 4.46 6.37 -8.52
C PHE A 48 5.29 5.31 -7.78
N HIS A 49 5.48 5.45 -6.46
CA HIS A 49 6.15 4.50 -5.57
C HIS A 49 7.47 3.94 -6.14
N GLY A 50 8.25 4.75 -6.84
CA GLY A 50 9.50 4.29 -7.45
C GLY A 50 9.39 3.20 -8.53
N HIS A 51 8.20 3.00 -9.13
CA HIS A 51 7.99 2.05 -10.24
C HIS A 51 8.57 2.58 -11.57
N PHE A 52 9.89 2.76 -11.62
CA PHE A 52 10.58 3.27 -12.81
C PHE A 52 11.00 2.18 -13.80
N SER A 53 11.13 0.92 -13.37
CA SER A 53 11.51 -0.19 -14.25
C SER A 53 10.34 -0.67 -15.09
N GLU A 54 10.62 -1.09 -16.33
CA GLU A 54 9.62 -1.78 -17.15
C GLU A 54 9.47 -3.22 -16.65
N THR A 55 8.27 -3.57 -16.20
CA THR A 55 7.91 -4.94 -15.81
C THR A 55 6.80 -5.48 -16.71
N LYS A 56 6.30 -6.68 -16.43
CA LYS A 56 5.12 -7.20 -17.14
C LYS A 56 3.87 -6.35 -16.85
N ASP A 57 3.80 -5.73 -15.68
CA ASP A 57 2.63 -4.99 -15.18
C ASP A 57 2.84 -3.47 -15.34
N ASP A 58 4.06 -2.98 -15.18
CA ASP A 58 4.40 -1.55 -15.22
C ASP A 58 5.10 -1.18 -16.53
N PRO A 59 4.69 -0.10 -17.22
CA PRO A 59 5.26 0.28 -18.51
C PRO A 59 6.70 0.84 -18.40
N GLY A 60 7.13 1.22 -17.20
CA GLY A 60 8.44 1.81 -16.93
C GLY A 60 8.52 3.30 -17.27
N ALA A 61 9.35 4.00 -16.50
CA ALA A 61 9.53 5.45 -16.55
C ALA A 61 9.98 5.96 -17.91
N ALA A 62 10.84 5.23 -18.62
CA ALA A 62 11.35 5.66 -19.91
C ALA A 62 10.24 5.75 -20.98
N ARG A 63 9.25 4.83 -20.93
CA ARG A 63 8.07 4.88 -21.81
C ARG A 63 7.04 5.88 -21.33
N LEU A 64 6.84 6.00 -20.02
CA LEU A 64 5.99 7.03 -19.43
C LEU A 64 6.42 8.43 -19.86
N SER A 65 7.71 8.75 -19.78
CA SER A 65 8.26 10.02 -20.28
C SER A 65 7.99 10.25 -21.77
N CYS A 66 8.13 9.21 -22.59
CA CYS A 66 7.80 9.29 -24.01
C CYS A 66 6.30 9.56 -24.24
N ALA A 67 5.42 8.93 -23.46
CA ALA A 67 3.97 9.13 -23.55
C ALA A 67 3.56 10.54 -23.11
N LEU A 68 4.15 11.04 -22.02
CA LEU A 68 4.01 12.42 -21.54
C LEU A 68 4.36 13.45 -22.63
N ASP A 69 5.48 13.26 -23.31
CA ASP A 69 5.93 14.13 -24.40
C ASP A 69 5.00 14.08 -25.62
N ARG A 70 4.43 12.91 -25.92
CA ARG A 70 3.47 12.75 -27.02
C ARG A 70 2.11 13.35 -26.72
N ALA A 71 1.62 13.19 -25.49
CA ALA A 71 0.30 13.66 -25.09
C ALA A 71 0.19 15.20 -25.14
N ALA A 72 1.26 15.92 -24.81
CA ALA A 72 1.27 17.38 -24.81
C ALA A 72 1.15 18.05 -26.21
N GLU A 73 1.00 17.30 -27.31
CA GLU A 73 0.90 17.74 -28.72
C GLU A 73 1.87 18.87 -29.17
N GLY A 74 2.97 19.07 -28.45
CA GLY A 74 3.93 20.17 -28.68
C GLY A 74 3.50 21.56 -28.18
N GLY A 75 2.42 21.65 -27.39
CA GLY A 75 2.00 22.87 -26.70
C GLY A 75 2.66 23.07 -25.33
N PRO A 76 2.40 24.20 -24.65
CA PRO A 76 2.87 24.40 -23.28
C PRO A 76 2.24 23.36 -22.34
N ARG A 77 3.07 22.67 -21.55
CA ARG A 77 2.62 21.69 -20.55
C ARG A 77 3.00 22.07 -19.13
N VAL A 78 2.17 21.65 -18.19
CA VAL A 78 2.48 21.54 -16.76
C VAL A 78 2.43 20.07 -16.37
N LEU A 79 3.56 19.50 -15.94
CA LEU A 79 3.61 18.12 -15.46
C LEU A 79 3.54 18.11 -13.94
N THR A 80 2.58 17.37 -13.40
CA THR A 80 2.32 17.29 -11.96
C THR A 80 2.26 15.85 -11.45
N ALA A 81 2.38 15.69 -10.14
CA ALA A 81 2.00 14.46 -9.46
C ALA A 81 1.22 14.73 -8.17
N SER A 82 0.53 13.72 -7.64
CA SER A 82 -0.32 13.85 -6.45
C SER A 82 0.18 13.06 -5.24
N GLY A 83 1.50 13.04 -5.00
CA GLY A 83 2.11 12.38 -3.84
C GLY A 83 2.40 10.89 -4.03
N ASP A 84 3.06 10.30 -3.02
CA ASP A 84 3.54 8.91 -3.01
C ASP A 84 4.39 8.57 -4.23
N ASN A 85 5.31 9.47 -4.56
CA ASN A 85 6.27 9.22 -5.62
C ASN A 85 7.37 8.25 -5.17
N ILE A 86 7.71 8.28 -3.88
CA ILE A 86 8.69 7.44 -3.19
C ILE A 86 8.02 6.64 -2.07
N GLY A 87 8.76 5.74 -1.41
CA GLY A 87 8.23 4.85 -0.37
C GLY A 87 7.33 3.75 -0.94
N GLY A 88 7.06 2.69 -0.18
CA GLY A 88 6.39 1.48 -0.67
C GLY A 88 7.02 0.87 -1.95
N SER A 89 8.30 1.17 -2.21
CA SER A 89 8.86 1.09 -3.56
C SER A 89 9.47 -0.28 -3.90
N PRO A 90 9.60 -0.63 -5.20
CA PRO A 90 10.35 -1.80 -5.64
C PRO A 90 11.80 -1.79 -5.15
N PHE A 91 12.40 -2.98 -5.06
CA PHE A 91 13.74 -3.20 -4.50
C PHE A 91 14.79 -2.20 -4.99
N ASN A 92 14.82 -1.96 -6.30
CA ASN A 92 15.80 -1.10 -6.94
C ASN A 92 15.62 0.40 -6.67
N SER A 93 14.46 0.82 -6.17
CA SER A 93 14.25 2.16 -5.60
C SER A 93 14.54 2.15 -4.10
N ALA A 94 13.90 1.22 -3.37
CA ALA A 94 13.87 1.23 -1.91
C ALA A 94 15.26 1.13 -1.29
N ILE A 95 16.11 0.20 -1.77
CA ILE A 95 17.46 0.01 -1.22
C ILE A 95 18.35 1.23 -1.44
N LEU A 96 18.12 1.98 -2.52
CA LEU A 96 18.87 3.18 -2.89
C LEU A 96 18.25 4.46 -2.30
N GLY A 97 17.38 4.31 -1.30
CA GLY A 97 16.72 5.43 -0.65
C GLY A 97 15.79 6.23 -1.57
N ASP A 98 15.32 5.65 -2.66
CA ASP A 98 14.48 6.31 -3.68
C ASP A 98 15.17 7.49 -4.39
N GLU A 99 16.49 7.64 -4.27
CA GLU A 99 17.27 8.64 -5.01
C GLU A 99 17.12 8.49 -6.54
N PRO A 100 17.15 7.27 -7.12
CA PRO A 100 16.89 7.09 -8.55
C PRO A 100 15.50 7.56 -8.96
N THR A 101 14.50 7.38 -8.10
CA THR A 101 13.12 7.79 -8.36
C THR A 101 13.00 9.31 -8.45
N VAL A 102 13.61 10.03 -7.50
CA VAL A 102 13.69 11.50 -7.56
C VAL A 102 14.39 11.96 -8.84
N GLU A 103 15.49 11.31 -9.24
CA GLU A 103 16.21 11.68 -10.46
C GLU A 103 15.43 11.34 -11.74
N VAL A 104 14.69 10.23 -11.78
CA VAL A 104 13.79 9.91 -12.89
C VAL A 104 12.71 10.98 -13.05
N LEU A 105 12.09 11.42 -11.96
CA LEU A 105 11.07 12.49 -11.99
C LEU A 105 11.68 13.85 -12.38
N ASN A 106 12.90 14.13 -11.96
CA ASN A 106 13.66 15.28 -12.43
C ASN A 106 13.86 15.24 -13.96
N GLN A 107 14.23 14.08 -14.51
CA GLN A 107 14.47 13.89 -15.94
C GLN A 107 13.17 13.95 -16.77
N MET A 108 12.03 13.56 -16.19
CA MET A 108 10.71 13.77 -16.79
C MET A 108 10.32 15.25 -16.88
N GLY A 109 10.95 16.11 -16.07
CA GLY A 109 10.62 17.53 -15.99
C GLY A 109 9.33 17.78 -15.23
N LEU A 110 9.12 17.05 -14.12
CA LEU A 110 8.04 17.32 -13.17
C LEU A 110 8.12 18.79 -12.73
N ASP A 111 6.99 19.50 -12.68
CA ASP A 111 6.94 20.88 -12.19
C ASP A 111 6.66 20.91 -10.69
N ALA A 112 5.66 20.14 -10.24
CA ALA A 112 5.30 20.04 -8.83
C ALA A 112 4.60 18.71 -8.50
N THR A 113 4.69 18.32 -7.24
CA THR A 113 3.88 17.26 -6.64
C THR A 113 3.36 17.70 -5.28
N ALA A 114 2.20 17.20 -4.88
CA ALA A 114 1.90 17.12 -3.45
C ALA A 114 2.91 16.18 -2.77
N VAL A 115 3.17 16.39 -1.47
CA VAL A 115 3.67 15.29 -0.63
C VAL A 115 2.52 14.30 -0.41
N GLY A 116 2.81 13.01 -0.46
CA GLY A 116 1.97 11.93 0.01
C GLY A 116 2.41 11.46 1.40
N ASN A 117 1.75 10.45 1.95
CA ASN A 117 2.15 9.92 3.26
C ASN A 117 3.52 9.23 3.19
N HIS A 118 3.84 8.55 2.08
CA HIS A 118 5.09 7.82 1.94
C HIS A 118 6.33 8.72 1.77
N GLU A 119 6.15 9.99 1.41
CA GLU A 119 7.23 10.98 1.52
C GLU A 119 7.70 11.19 2.98
N PHE A 120 6.93 10.75 3.99
CA PHE A 120 7.25 10.82 5.40
C PHE A 120 7.71 9.49 6.02
N ASP A 121 7.83 8.39 5.25
CA ASP A 121 8.24 7.06 5.76
C ASP A 121 9.55 7.12 6.56
N LYS A 122 10.53 7.87 6.05
CA LYS A 122 11.85 8.06 6.69
C LYS A 122 11.90 9.30 7.59
N GLY A 123 10.74 9.89 7.88
CA GLY A 123 10.56 11.06 8.73
C GLY A 123 10.79 12.39 8.03
N TYR A 124 10.32 13.46 8.67
CA TYR A 124 10.36 14.82 8.13
C TYR A 124 11.78 15.36 7.93
N ALA A 125 12.73 14.92 8.76
CA ALA A 125 14.13 15.28 8.62
C ALA A 125 14.72 14.72 7.32
N ASP A 126 14.34 13.51 6.93
CA ASP A 126 14.77 12.90 5.67
C ASP A 126 14.11 13.58 4.47
N LEU A 127 12.79 13.82 4.52
CA LEU A 127 12.06 14.58 3.51
C LEU A 127 12.71 15.95 3.26
N THR A 128 12.96 16.70 4.33
CA THR A 128 13.48 18.09 4.20
C THR A 128 14.98 18.18 3.97
N GLY A 129 15.74 17.19 4.41
CA GLY A 129 17.20 17.15 4.38
C GLY A 129 17.80 16.40 3.19
N ARG A 130 17.09 15.43 2.62
CA ARG A 130 17.57 14.57 1.52
C ARG A 130 16.67 14.65 0.29
N VAL A 131 15.36 14.48 0.44
CA VAL A 131 14.44 14.44 -0.72
C VAL A 131 14.26 15.84 -1.34
N LEU A 132 13.82 16.83 -0.54
CA LEU A 132 13.59 18.21 -0.99
C LEU A 132 14.81 18.83 -1.71
N PRO A 133 16.05 18.72 -1.20
CA PRO A 133 17.21 19.31 -1.88
C PRO A 133 17.59 18.64 -3.21
N ASN A 134 17.19 17.38 -3.41
CA ASN A 134 17.49 16.61 -4.63
C ASN A 134 16.37 16.72 -5.69
N ALA A 135 15.17 17.16 -5.30
CA ALA A 135 14.07 17.43 -6.22
C ALA A 135 14.30 18.75 -7.00
N ARG A 136 14.22 18.67 -8.33
CA ARG A 136 14.19 19.83 -9.25
C ARG A 136 12.76 20.32 -9.53
N PHE A 137 11.80 19.82 -8.75
CA PHE A 137 10.37 20.12 -8.79
C PHE A 137 9.89 20.54 -7.40
N ALA A 138 8.74 21.22 -7.33
CA ALA A 138 8.17 21.61 -6.04
C ALA A 138 7.50 20.43 -5.34
N LEU A 139 7.76 20.26 -4.04
CA LEU A 139 7.06 19.33 -3.15
C LEU A 139 6.18 20.15 -2.22
N LEU A 140 4.87 20.00 -2.36
CA LEU A 140 3.87 20.93 -1.85
C LEU A 140 3.04 20.31 -0.72
N GLY A 141 2.75 21.10 0.33
CA GLY A 141 2.01 20.62 1.51
C GLY A 141 1.27 21.75 2.24
N ALA A 142 0.18 22.25 1.66
CA ALA A 142 -0.61 23.36 2.17
C ALA A 142 -1.25 23.10 3.53
N ASN A 143 -1.55 21.83 3.85
CA ASN A 143 -2.14 21.41 5.12
C ASN A 143 -1.10 20.89 6.12
N VAL A 144 0.20 21.00 5.83
CA VAL A 144 1.28 20.57 6.72
C VAL A 144 1.91 21.80 7.38
N SER A 145 1.92 21.83 8.70
CA SER A 145 2.53 22.92 9.47
C SER A 145 3.41 22.42 10.60
N GLY A 146 4.31 23.28 11.09
CA GLY A 146 5.33 22.91 12.07
C GLY A 146 6.67 22.58 11.42
N GLY A 147 7.52 21.86 12.16
CA GLY A 147 8.84 21.44 11.69
C GLY A 147 9.88 22.57 11.56
N GLU A 148 11.14 22.18 11.30
CA GLU A 148 12.24 23.16 11.16
C GLU A 148 12.22 23.92 9.83
N ARG A 149 11.73 23.27 8.77
CA ARG A 149 11.66 23.81 7.40
C ARG A 149 10.26 23.61 6.81
N PRO A 150 9.38 24.63 6.86
CA PRO A 150 8.04 24.53 6.29
C PRO A 150 8.04 24.12 4.81
N LEU A 151 7.03 23.34 4.42
CA LEU A 151 6.75 23.03 3.02
C LEU A 151 6.02 24.20 2.36
N ASP A 152 6.27 24.41 1.07
CA ASP A 152 5.53 25.41 0.31
C ASP A 152 4.09 24.91 0.08
N PRO A 153 3.05 25.76 0.24
CA PRO A 153 1.67 25.34 0.02
C PRO A 153 1.32 25.21 -1.46
N PHE A 154 1.97 26.00 -2.31
CA PHE A 154 1.68 26.05 -3.74
C PHE A 154 2.89 26.48 -4.58
N LEU A 155 2.81 26.24 -5.89
CA LEU A 155 3.69 26.81 -6.91
C LEU A 155 2.86 27.57 -7.94
N ILE A 156 3.28 28.77 -8.36
CA ILE A 156 2.66 29.48 -9.49
C ILE A 156 3.58 29.40 -10.70
N LYS A 157 3.07 28.86 -11.80
CA LYS A 157 3.76 28.79 -13.09
C LYS A 157 3.10 29.72 -14.10
N GLU A 158 3.89 30.57 -14.75
CA GLU A 158 3.39 31.46 -15.79
C GLU A 158 3.60 30.85 -17.18
N ILE A 159 2.52 30.72 -17.95
CA ILE A 159 2.50 30.17 -19.31
C ILE A 159 1.80 31.17 -20.22
N ASP A 160 2.53 31.79 -21.14
CA ASP A 160 1.99 32.81 -22.06
C ASP A 160 1.14 33.90 -21.36
N GLY A 161 1.57 34.25 -20.14
CA GLY A 161 0.92 35.23 -19.27
C GLY A 161 -0.26 34.70 -18.43
N VAL A 162 -0.69 33.45 -18.58
CA VAL A 162 -1.62 32.74 -17.68
C VAL A 162 -0.85 32.25 -16.46
N ARG A 163 -1.40 32.46 -15.26
CA ARG A 163 -0.81 31.98 -14.00
C ARG A 163 -1.56 30.75 -13.53
N VAL A 164 -0.88 29.61 -13.59
CA VAL A 164 -1.37 28.32 -13.12
C VAL A 164 -0.84 28.10 -11.71
N ALA A 165 -1.74 28.11 -10.72
CA ALA A 165 -1.43 27.77 -9.35
C ALA A 165 -1.59 26.26 -9.14
N LEU A 166 -0.55 25.61 -8.66
CA LEU A 166 -0.52 24.21 -8.25
C LEU A 166 -0.55 24.19 -6.72
N VAL A 167 -1.61 23.68 -6.12
CA VAL A 167 -1.79 23.63 -4.66
C VAL A 167 -1.71 22.18 -4.20
N GLY A 168 -0.75 21.85 -3.34
CA GLY A 168 -0.56 20.48 -2.87
C GLY A 168 -1.07 20.27 -1.46
N ALA A 169 -1.72 19.14 -1.17
CA ALA A 169 -2.10 18.75 0.19
C ALA A 169 -2.07 17.23 0.35
N VAL A 170 -1.85 16.76 1.58
CA VAL A 170 -1.70 15.34 1.95
C VAL A 170 -2.77 14.91 2.92
N THR A 171 -3.14 13.63 2.96
CA THR A 171 -4.13 13.13 3.91
C THR A 171 -3.82 13.52 5.36
N ALA A 172 -4.88 13.93 6.08
CA ALA A 172 -4.77 14.26 7.50
C ALA A 172 -4.42 13.03 8.36
N ASP A 173 -4.54 11.83 7.79
CA ASP A 173 -4.20 10.56 8.43
C ASP A 173 -2.69 10.25 8.38
N THR A 174 -1.87 11.15 7.81
CA THR A 174 -0.41 10.95 7.72
C THR A 174 0.25 10.56 9.05
N PRO A 175 -0.05 11.20 10.21
CA PRO A 175 0.53 10.81 11.50
C PRO A 175 0.21 9.39 11.94
N GLN A 176 -0.88 8.86 11.43
CA GLN A 176 -1.32 7.51 11.68
C GLN A 176 -0.69 6.55 10.70
N LEU A 177 -0.33 7.03 9.47
CA LEU A 177 0.23 6.41 8.22
C LEU A 177 1.75 6.20 8.18
N VAL A 178 2.50 6.72 9.14
CA VAL A 178 3.98 6.62 9.20
C VAL A 178 4.47 6.48 10.64
N ALA A 179 5.77 6.20 10.79
CA ALA A 179 6.42 6.17 12.09
C ALA A 179 6.21 7.51 12.83
N GLY A 180 5.52 7.46 13.97
CA GLY A 180 5.04 8.66 14.67
C GLY A 180 6.15 9.58 15.18
N ASP A 181 7.34 9.06 15.47
CA ASP A 181 8.52 9.86 15.81
C ASP A 181 9.07 10.64 14.61
N GLY A 182 8.93 10.10 13.40
CA GLY A 182 9.33 10.74 12.14
C GLY A 182 8.55 12.01 11.81
N VAL A 183 7.32 12.15 12.29
CA VAL A 183 6.44 13.32 12.07
C VAL A 183 6.11 14.10 13.34
N ALA A 184 6.83 13.81 14.43
CA ALA A 184 6.63 14.49 15.70
C ALA A 184 6.81 16.01 15.56
N GLY A 185 5.81 16.77 16.03
CA GLY A 185 5.81 18.24 15.98
C GLY A 185 5.28 18.83 14.68
N LEU A 186 4.80 18.01 13.75
CA LEU A 186 3.99 18.44 12.61
C LEU A 186 2.50 18.40 12.96
N ALA A 187 1.72 19.23 12.27
CA ALA A 187 0.27 19.17 12.27
C ALA A 187 -0.24 19.08 10.83
N PHE A 188 -1.18 18.15 10.63
CA PHE A 188 -1.83 17.86 9.35
C PHE A 188 -3.30 18.26 9.49
N THR A 189 -3.72 19.33 8.81
CA THR A 189 -5.12 19.80 8.82
C THR A 189 -5.91 19.15 7.69
N ASP A 190 -7.22 19.39 7.64
CA ASP A 190 -8.06 18.92 6.53
C ASP A 190 -7.47 19.38 5.18
N PRO A 191 -7.14 18.44 4.27
CA PRO A 191 -6.44 18.78 3.04
C PRO A 191 -7.33 19.55 2.06
N ILE A 192 -8.63 19.28 2.03
CA ILE A 192 -9.58 19.94 1.11
C ILE A 192 -9.84 21.38 1.58
N GLU A 193 -10.00 21.60 2.88
CA GLU A 193 -10.13 22.93 3.48
C GLU A 193 -8.88 23.77 3.19
N ALA A 194 -7.68 23.20 3.37
CA ALA A 194 -6.42 23.90 3.08
C ALA A 194 -6.29 24.27 1.59
N VAL A 195 -6.64 23.36 0.68
CA VAL A 195 -6.68 23.63 -0.77
C VAL A 195 -7.66 24.77 -1.07
N ASN A 196 -8.89 24.71 -0.54
CA ASN A 196 -9.92 25.71 -0.79
C ASN A 196 -9.48 27.10 -0.30
N ILE A 197 -8.96 27.20 0.92
CA ILE A 197 -8.46 28.47 1.49
C ILE A 197 -7.34 29.03 0.63
N THR A 198 -6.41 28.18 0.20
CA THR A 198 -5.28 28.60 -0.64
C THR A 198 -5.75 29.07 -2.01
N ALA A 199 -6.67 28.33 -2.66
CA ALA A 199 -7.26 28.70 -3.94
C ALA A 199 -7.97 30.05 -3.87
N ASP A 200 -8.83 30.24 -2.86
CA ASP A 200 -9.56 31.49 -2.64
C ASP A 200 -8.60 32.68 -2.46
N THR A 201 -7.58 32.51 -1.62
CA THR A 201 -6.56 33.54 -1.38
C THR A 201 -5.84 33.92 -2.68
N LEU A 202 -5.38 32.94 -3.45
CA LEU A 202 -4.64 33.17 -4.68
C LEU A 202 -5.48 33.87 -5.76
N VAL A 203 -6.78 33.54 -5.87
CA VAL A 203 -7.67 34.19 -6.86
C VAL A 203 -8.09 35.58 -6.39
N GLU A 204 -8.40 35.77 -5.10
CA GLU A 204 -8.79 37.07 -4.53
C GLU A 204 -7.67 38.11 -4.63
N GLU A 205 -6.43 37.71 -4.36
CA GLU A 205 -5.24 38.54 -4.54
C GLU A 205 -4.84 38.68 -6.02
N GLY A 206 -5.55 37.98 -6.90
CA GLY A 206 -5.36 38.01 -8.33
C GLY A 206 -4.00 37.45 -8.73
N GLN A 207 -3.48 36.44 -8.04
CA GLN A 207 -2.24 35.72 -8.32
C GLN A 207 -2.43 34.49 -9.21
N ALA A 208 -3.62 33.90 -9.23
CA ALA A 208 -3.97 32.74 -10.06
C ALA A 208 -5.03 33.08 -11.11
N ASP A 209 -4.87 32.53 -12.31
CA ASP A 209 -5.89 32.50 -13.37
C ASP A 209 -6.47 31.10 -13.55
N VAL A 210 -5.72 30.06 -13.13
CA VAL A 210 -6.12 28.64 -13.06
C VAL A 210 -5.63 28.09 -11.72
N VAL A 211 -6.43 27.28 -11.04
CA VAL A 211 -6.02 26.54 -9.83
C VAL A 211 -6.18 25.04 -10.03
N VAL A 212 -5.07 24.33 -9.86
CA VAL A 212 -4.97 22.86 -9.90
C VAL A 212 -4.64 22.36 -8.50
N ALA A 213 -5.52 21.53 -7.94
CA ALA A 213 -5.30 20.84 -6.69
C ALA A 213 -4.61 19.49 -6.93
N LEU A 214 -3.42 19.34 -6.35
CA LEU A 214 -2.68 18.09 -6.24
C LEU A 214 -2.99 17.53 -4.85
N LEU A 215 -3.82 16.51 -4.78
CA LEU A 215 -4.39 16.06 -3.52
C LEU A 215 -3.98 14.61 -3.26
N HIS A 216 -3.19 14.36 -2.24
CA HIS A 216 -2.90 12.99 -1.80
C HIS A 216 -3.90 12.54 -0.74
N GLU A 217 -5.16 12.35 -1.15
CA GLU A 217 -6.30 11.97 -0.29
C GLU A 217 -7.32 11.15 -1.07
N GLY A 218 -7.99 10.22 -0.39
CA GLY A 218 -9.08 9.42 -0.93
C GLY A 218 -10.43 10.15 -0.90
N LEU A 219 -11.07 10.26 -2.06
CA LEU A 219 -12.39 10.91 -2.18
C LEU A 219 -13.53 9.97 -1.74
N GLN A 220 -14.46 10.52 -0.96
CA GLN A 220 -15.72 9.94 -0.48
C GLN A 220 -16.92 10.32 -1.36
N GLY A 221 -16.80 11.34 -2.23
CA GLY A 221 -17.80 11.74 -3.22
C GLY A 221 -18.81 12.79 -2.75
N ASP A 222 -18.63 13.37 -1.56
CA ASP A 222 -19.41 14.48 -1.02
C ASP A 222 -18.57 15.72 -0.71
N GLU A 223 -17.37 15.80 -1.30
CA GLU A 223 -16.42 16.89 -1.09
C GLU A 223 -17.01 18.23 -1.52
N ARG A 224 -16.61 19.27 -0.78
CA ARG A 224 -17.01 20.66 -1.07
C ARG A 224 -15.81 21.43 -1.56
N TRP A 225 -15.73 21.59 -2.87
CA TRP A 225 -14.69 22.40 -3.51
C TRP A 225 -15.08 23.88 -3.56
N SER A 226 -14.09 24.75 -3.36
CA SER A 226 -14.21 26.16 -3.70
C SER A 226 -14.52 26.31 -5.20
N PRO A 227 -15.35 27.29 -5.60
CA PRO A 227 -15.55 27.62 -7.01
C PRO A 227 -14.29 28.13 -7.72
N ASN A 228 -13.21 28.43 -6.98
CA ASN A 228 -11.93 28.86 -7.51
C ASN A 228 -10.97 27.69 -7.82
N VAL A 229 -11.36 26.45 -7.54
CA VAL A 229 -10.60 25.25 -7.94
C VAL A 229 -11.12 24.80 -9.30
N ASP A 230 -10.24 24.66 -10.29
CA ASP A 230 -10.60 24.28 -11.66
C ASP A 230 -10.41 22.78 -11.92
N VAL A 231 -9.31 22.21 -11.41
CA VAL A 231 -8.92 20.80 -11.61
C VAL A 231 -8.44 20.20 -10.30
N VAL A 232 -8.82 18.96 -10.01
CA VAL A 232 -8.39 18.17 -8.86
C VAL A 232 -7.84 16.84 -9.36
N PHE A 233 -6.61 16.55 -8.99
CA PHE A 233 -5.98 15.25 -9.16
C PHE A 233 -5.81 14.59 -7.79
N PRO A 234 -6.72 13.70 -7.36
CA PRO A 234 -6.55 12.95 -6.12
C PRO A 234 -5.49 11.84 -6.29
N GLY A 235 -5.11 11.20 -5.17
CA GLY A 235 -4.09 10.15 -5.08
C GLY A 235 -4.44 9.16 -3.96
N HIS A 236 -3.43 8.53 -3.34
CA HIS A 236 -3.50 7.71 -2.12
C HIS A 236 -4.21 6.36 -2.26
N THR A 237 -5.37 6.34 -2.91
CA THR A 237 -6.22 5.13 -3.01
C THR A 237 -5.80 4.18 -4.13
N HIS A 238 -4.82 4.58 -4.95
CA HIS A 238 -4.33 3.82 -6.11
C HIS A 238 -5.39 3.54 -7.20
N ARG A 239 -6.53 4.25 -7.15
CA ARG A 239 -7.67 4.02 -8.02
C ARG A 239 -7.56 4.82 -9.32
N VAL A 240 -7.99 4.20 -10.40
CA VAL A 240 -8.35 4.96 -11.59
C VAL A 240 -9.74 5.55 -11.35
N VAL A 241 -9.82 6.89 -11.36
CA VAL A 241 -11.09 7.63 -11.23
C VAL A 241 -11.37 8.30 -12.56
N GLU A 242 -12.45 7.87 -13.21
CA GLU A 242 -12.92 8.45 -14.46
C GLU A 242 -13.27 9.94 -14.29
N PRO A 243 -13.08 10.77 -15.33
CA PRO A 243 -13.34 12.21 -15.26
C PRO A 243 -14.77 12.55 -14.82
N THR A 244 -14.90 13.43 -13.83
CA THR A 244 -16.17 14.01 -13.38
C THR A 244 -16.06 15.52 -13.18
N GLY A 245 -17.16 16.26 -13.30
CA GLY A 245 -17.14 17.72 -13.15
C GLY A 245 -16.50 18.44 -14.36
N GLY A 246 -15.92 19.62 -14.14
CA GLY A 246 -15.22 20.41 -15.18
C GLY A 246 -16.12 21.14 -16.20
N GLU A 247 -17.41 20.82 -16.22
CA GLU A 247 -18.42 21.60 -16.95
C GLU A 247 -18.83 22.85 -16.16
N GLU A 248 -19.21 23.91 -16.87
CA GLU A 248 -19.68 25.16 -16.26
C GLU A 248 -20.81 24.90 -15.25
N GLY A 249 -20.57 25.28 -13.99
CA GLY A 249 -21.53 25.11 -12.89
C GLY A 249 -21.57 23.72 -12.25
N LYS A 250 -20.68 22.79 -12.62
CA LYS A 250 -20.60 21.43 -12.04
C LYS A 250 -19.39 21.20 -11.10
N GLY A 251 -18.70 22.27 -10.68
CA GLY A 251 -17.50 22.17 -9.84
C GLY A 251 -16.23 21.84 -10.66
N PRO A 252 -15.08 21.64 -9.99
CA PRO A 252 -13.83 21.33 -10.67
C PRO A 252 -13.91 20.01 -11.45
N LEU A 253 -13.01 19.84 -12.42
CA LEU A 253 -12.72 18.54 -12.98
C LEU A 253 -12.01 17.67 -11.92
N VAL A 254 -12.48 16.45 -11.70
CA VAL A 254 -11.84 15.47 -10.82
C VAL A 254 -11.50 14.22 -11.64
N VAL A 255 -10.25 13.77 -11.58
CA VAL A 255 -9.74 12.61 -12.33
C VAL A 255 -8.45 12.05 -11.69
N GLN A 256 -8.28 10.73 -11.63
CA GLN A 256 -7.10 10.08 -11.01
C GLN A 256 -6.45 9.05 -11.94
N ALA A 257 -5.11 9.07 -12.00
CA ALA A 257 -4.30 8.21 -12.88
C ALA A 257 -3.98 6.81 -12.32
N GLY A 258 -4.60 6.36 -11.23
CA GLY A 258 -4.27 5.07 -10.63
C GLY A 258 -2.96 5.12 -9.85
N GLN A 259 -1.93 4.40 -10.32
CA GLN A 259 -0.67 4.17 -9.59
C GLN A 259 0.47 3.71 -10.51
N TYR A 260 1.70 3.73 -9.99
CA TYR A 260 2.91 3.07 -10.51
C TYR A 260 3.32 3.48 -11.93
N GLY A 261 2.86 4.65 -12.38
CA GLY A 261 3.04 5.10 -13.76
C GLY A 261 2.30 4.23 -14.80
N ARG A 262 1.31 3.43 -14.36
CA ARG A 262 0.49 2.59 -15.25
C ARG A 262 -0.53 3.38 -16.05
N ASN A 263 -0.94 4.55 -15.56
CA ASN A 263 -1.75 5.48 -16.34
C ASN A 263 -1.19 6.89 -16.23
N LEU A 264 -1.62 7.72 -17.16
CA LEU A 264 -1.33 9.14 -17.24
C LEU A 264 -2.63 9.88 -17.52
N VAL A 265 -2.87 10.96 -16.79
CA VAL A 265 -3.93 11.92 -17.13
C VAL A 265 -3.33 13.12 -17.84
N ASP A 266 -3.97 13.56 -18.91
CA ASP A 266 -3.65 14.78 -19.65
C ASP A 266 -4.92 15.61 -19.87
N VAL A 267 -4.95 16.83 -19.35
CA VAL A 267 -6.11 17.72 -19.39
C VAL A 267 -5.80 18.93 -20.26
N ASP A 268 -6.54 19.08 -21.35
CA ASP A 268 -6.48 20.25 -22.23
C ASP A 268 -7.33 21.39 -21.65
N LEU A 269 -6.68 22.51 -21.34
CA LEU A 269 -7.34 23.71 -20.82
C LEU A 269 -7.26 24.87 -21.80
N SER A 270 -8.32 25.66 -21.83
CA SER A 270 -8.41 26.93 -22.54
C SER A 270 -8.77 28.04 -21.56
N VAL A 271 -7.95 29.09 -21.51
CA VAL A 271 -8.03 30.15 -20.51
C VAL A 271 -8.32 31.49 -21.18
N ASP A 272 -9.52 32.00 -20.96
CA ASP A 272 -9.93 33.34 -21.34
C ASP A 272 -9.73 34.29 -20.15
N ARG A 273 -8.59 35.00 -20.16
CA ARG A 273 -8.22 35.92 -19.08
C ARG A 273 -9.12 37.14 -18.99
N ALA A 274 -9.69 37.59 -20.12
CA ALA A 274 -10.57 38.75 -20.14
C ALA A 274 -11.94 38.41 -19.53
N ALA A 275 -12.44 37.19 -19.81
CA ALA A 275 -13.65 36.66 -19.20
C ALA A 275 -13.42 36.03 -17.82
N ARG A 276 -12.16 35.85 -17.39
CA ARG A 276 -11.77 35.08 -16.19
C ARG A 276 -12.41 33.70 -16.18
N ARG A 277 -12.24 32.97 -17.28
CA ARG A 277 -12.88 31.68 -17.49
C ARG A 277 -11.88 30.64 -17.94
N VAL A 278 -11.85 29.52 -17.23
CA VAL A 278 -11.15 28.30 -17.61
C VAL A 278 -12.16 27.35 -18.24
N THR A 279 -11.76 26.62 -19.28
CA THR A 279 -12.60 25.63 -19.95
C THR A 279 -11.78 24.38 -20.19
N VAL A 280 -12.30 23.23 -19.74
CA VAL A 280 -11.75 21.91 -20.08
C VAL A 280 -12.16 21.58 -21.52
N GLU A 281 -11.20 21.51 -22.43
CA GLU A 281 -11.43 21.17 -23.84
C GLU A 281 -11.34 19.65 -24.08
N GLY A 282 -10.56 18.93 -23.27
CA GLY A 282 -10.33 17.49 -23.39
C GLY A 282 -9.73 16.90 -22.12
N VAL A 283 -10.01 15.62 -21.87
CA VAL A 283 -9.41 14.84 -20.79
C VAL A 283 -9.02 13.48 -21.38
N HIS A 284 -7.73 13.18 -21.36
CA HIS A 284 -7.18 11.94 -21.89
C HIS A 284 -6.57 11.14 -20.75
N LEU A 285 -7.18 9.99 -20.45
CA LEU A 285 -6.66 9.02 -19.49
C LEU A 285 -6.02 7.88 -20.28
N LEU A 286 -4.68 7.87 -20.34
CA LEU A 286 -3.90 6.88 -21.07
C LEU A 286 -3.58 5.72 -20.14
N ASP A 287 -3.90 4.51 -20.56
CA ASP A 287 -3.57 3.28 -19.83
C ASP A 287 -2.17 2.74 -20.14
N SER A 288 -1.82 1.63 -19.49
CA SER A 288 -0.50 1.01 -19.63
C SER A 288 -0.22 0.54 -21.07
N GLU A 289 -1.24 0.10 -21.81
CA GLU A 289 -1.08 -0.30 -23.21
C GLU A 289 -0.73 0.92 -24.08
N ALA A 290 -1.44 2.04 -23.90
CA ALA A 290 -1.16 3.29 -24.58
C ALA A 290 0.26 3.81 -24.27
N ILE A 291 0.69 3.75 -23.00
CA ILE A 291 2.05 4.14 -22.60
C ILE A 291 3.10 3.21 -23.22
N ARG A 292 2.87 1.89 -23.20
CA ARG A 292 3.77 0.91 -23.86
C ARG A 292 3.88 1.13 -25.36
N GLY A 293 2.82 1.63 -25.99
CA GLY A 293 2.78 2.03 -27.40
C GLY A 293 3.71 3.19 -27.78
N CYS A 294 4.46 3.76 -26.83
CA CYS A 294 5.51 4.73 -27.13
C CYS A 294 6.80 4.05 -27.60
N GLU A 295 7.10 4.15 -28.90
CA GLU A 295 8.22 3.43 -29.55
C GLU A 295 9.62 4.05 -29.29
N HIS A 296 9.67 5.22 -28.66
CA HIS A 296 10.91 5.98 -28.44
C HIS A 296 11.12 6.29 -26.95
N PRO A 297 11.36 5.27 -26.10
CA PRO A 297 11.59 5.49 -24.67
C PRO A 297 12.75 6.47 -24.44
N ASN A 298 12.62 7.30 -23.41
CA ASN A 298 13.63 8.31 -23.09
C ASN A 298 14.97 7.64 -22.73
N PRO A 299 16.05 7.87 -23.51
CA PRO A 299 17.32 7.17 -23.32
C PRO A 299 18.08 7.59 -22.06
N GLU A 300 17.88 8.82 -21.57
CA GLU A 300 18.51 9.30 -20.33
C GLU A 300 17.89 8.60 -19.12
N ILE A 301 16.54 8.55 -19.06
CA ILE A 301 15.81 7.81 -18.03
C ILE A 301 16.16 6.33 -18.09
N ALA A 302 16.20 5.71 -19.28
CA ALA A 302 16.58 4.32 -19.40
C ALA A 302 17.99 4.03 -18.86
N ALA A 303 18.94 4.96 -19.01
CA ALA A 303 20.28 4.84 -18.44
C ALA A 303 20.28 4.96 -16.91
N THR A 304 19.48 5.88 -16.35
CA THR A 304 19.29 6.03 -14.90
C THR A 304 18.70 4.75 -14.30
N VAL A 305 17.65 4.20 -14.91
CA VAL A 305 17.02 2.94 -14.49
C VAL A 305 18.04 1.79 -14.48
N ALA A 306 18.80 1.62 -15.57
CA ALA A 306 19.80 0.56 -15.66
C ALA A 306 20.93 0.71 -14.63
N ALA A 307 21.34 1.94 -14.32
CA ALA A 307 22.35 2.21 -13.29
C ALA A 307 21.81 1.89 -11.89
N ALA A 308 20.56 2.27 -11.60
CA ALA A 308 19.90 1.97 -10.34
C ALA A 308 19.73 0.47 -10.13
N GLU A 309 19.32 -0.28 -11.15
CA GLU A 309 19.22 -1.74 -11.08
C GLU A 309 20.58 -2.39 -10.78
N ALA A 310 21.66 -1.94 -11.43
CA ALA A 310 23.00 -2.48 -11.19
C ALA A 310 23.53 -2.14 -9.78
N GLN A 311 23.26 -0.93 -9.29
CA GLN A 311 23.64 -0.52 -7.94
C GLN A 311 22.85 -1.28 -6.88
N ALA A 312 21.53 -1.42 -7.07
CA ALA A 312 20.67 -2.20 -6.18
C ALA A 312 21.09 -3.67 -6.11
N GLU A 313 21.52 -4.27 -7.22
CA GLU A 313 22.08 -5.62 -7.21
C GLU A 313 23.35 -5.72 -6.33
N GLU A 314 24.20 -4.70 -6.35
CA GLU A 314 25.42 -4.68 -5.54
C GLU A 314 25.11 -4.44 -4.05
N GLU A 315 24.30 -3.44 -3.72
CA GLU A 315 23.91 -3.14 -2.34
C GLU A 315 23.07 -4.27 -1.73
N GLY A 316 22.27 -4.95 -2.57
CA GLY A 316 21.46 -6.10 -2.18
C GLY A 316 22.26 -7.26 -1.61
N LYS A 317 23.57 -7.34 -1.87
CA LYS A 317 24.47 -8.37 -1.34
C LYS A 317 24.85 -8.14 0.12
N GLU A 318 24.44 -7.01 0.73
CA GLU A 318 24.64 -6.78 2.15
C GLU A 318 24.03 -7.92 2.96
N VAL A 319 24.85 -8.58 3.78
CA VAL A 319 24.41 -9.63 4.69
C VAL A 319 23.70 -8.98 5.89
N VAL A 320 22.40 -9.23 6.02
CA VAL A 320 21.57 -8.71 7.13
C VAL A 320 21.48 -9.69 8.30
N SER A 321 21.69 -10.98 8.04
CA SER A 321 21.70 -12.02 9.08
C SER A 321 22.44 -13.28 8.62
N THR A 322 22.61 -14.23 9.53
CA THR A 322 23.07 -15.59 9.21
C THR A 322 22.17 -16.58 9.92
N VAL A 323 21.62 -17.54 9.17
CA VAL A 323 20.72 -18.57 9.69
C VAL A 323 21.30 -19.96 9.49
N ASP A 324 21.25 -20.79 10.52
CA ASP A 324 21.83 -22.15 10.50
C ASP A 324 20.98 -23.15 9.70
N SER A 325 19.74 -22.79 9.39
CA SER A 325 18.76 -23.66 8.73
C SER A 325 17.88 -22.84 7.80
N ALA A 326 17.48 -23.46 6.69
CA ALA A 326 16.58 -22.83 5.74
C ALA A 326 15.17 -22.71 6.33
N PHE A 327 14.43 -21.67 5.91
CA PHE A 327 13.02 -21.48 6.19
C PHE A 327 12.28 -21.62 4.87
N TYR A 328 11.42 -22.63 4.78
CA TYR A 328 10.69 -22.91 3.55
C TYR A 328 9.33 -22.21 3.55
N ARG A 329 8.97 -21.63 2.40
CA ARG A 329 7.61 -21.13 2.12
C ARG A 329 6.62 -22.27 1.84
N GLY A 330 7.14 -23.47 1.58
CA GLY A 330 6.38 -24.69 1.29
C GLY A 330 6.16 -24.94 -0.20
N THR A 331 5.93 -26.21 -0.56
CA THR A 331 5.73 -26.65 -1.95
C THR A 331 4.32 -26.39 -2.46
N ASN A 332 3.36 -26.16 -1.57
CA ASN A 332 1.98 -25.79 -1.88
C ASN A 332 1.48 -24.80 -0.81
N ARG A 333 0.38 -24.09 -1.12
CA ARG A 333 -0.19 -23.05 -0.24
C ARG A 333 -1.21 -23.59 0.77
N ALA A 334 -1.57 -24.86 0.69
CA ALA A 334 -2.56 -25.48 1.57
C ALA A 334 -1.94 -26.02 2.86
N VAL A 335 -0.68 -26.44 2.82
CA VAL A 335 0.09 -26.93 3.97
C VAL A 335 0.75 -25.74 4.67
N GLU A 336 0.74 -25.76 6.00
CA GLU A 336 1.49 -24.80 6.83
C GLU A 336 2.97 -24.75 6.41
N SER A 337 3.62 -23.59 6.57
CA SER A 337 5.05 -23.47 6.29
C SER A 337 5.79 -22.63 7.32
N GLN A 338 7.04 -23.00 7.57
CA GLN A 338 7.90 -22.40 8.59
C GLN A 338 8.09 -20.90 8.35
N LEU A 339 8.29 -20.50 7.08
CA LEU A 339 8.51 -19.10 6.74
C LEU A 339 7.22 -18.27 6.82
N ASN A 340 6.06 -18.87 6.52
CA ASN A 340 4.77 -18.18 6.69
C ASN A 340 4.51 -17.84 8.17
N ASN A 341 4.74 -18.80 9.07
CA ASN A 341 4.63 -18.57 10.51
C ASN A 341 5.66 -17.53 11.02
N LEU A 342 6.90 -17.61 10.53
CA LEU A 342 7.92 -16.63 10.89
C LEU A 342 7.47 -15.20 10.54
N LEU A 343 6.92 -14.99 9.35
CA LEU A 343 6.45 -13.67 8.93
C LEU A 343 5.22 -13.20 9.71
N ALA A 344 4.37 -14.12 10.18
CA ALA A 344 3.32 -13.79 11.14
C ALA A 344 3.91 -13.31 12.48
N GLU A 345 4.97 -13.95 12.99
CA GLU A 345 5.69 -13.50 14.19
C GLU A 345 6.36 -12.13 13.97
N VAL A 346 6.97 -11.91 12.81
CA VAL A 346 7.56 -10.63 12.40
C VAL A 346 6.51 -9.52 12.47
N ALA A 347 5.30 -9.74 11.93
CA ALA A 347 4.22 -8.76 12.01
C ALA A 347 3.79 -8.49 13.47
N ARG A 348 3.60 -9.55 14.28
CA ARG A 348 3.21 -9.41 15.69
C ARG A 348 4.23 -8.62 16.49
N GLU A 349 5.50 -8.96 16.37
CA GLU A 349 6.57 -8.29 17.09
C GLU A 349 6.78 -6.86 16.57
N GLY A 350 6.76 -6.68 15.25
CA GLY A 350 6.90 -5.40 14.58
C GLY A 350 5.88 -4.38 15.05
N ILE A 351 4.60 -4.75 15.06
CA ILE A 351 3.53 -3.89 15.60
C ILE A 351 3.76 -3.58 17.08
N THR A 352 4.12 -4.59 17.88
CA THR A 352 4.34 -4.41 19.32
C THR A 352 5.49 -3.46 19.65
N LYS A 353 6.53 -3.43 18.81
CA LYS A 353 7.73 -2.60 19.01
C LYS A 353 7.56 -1.18 18.48
N ASN A 354 6.84 -1.01 17.38
CA ASN A 354 6.79 0.24 16.63
C ASN A 354 5.48 1.01 16.79
N THR A 355 4.57 0.55 17.66
CA THR A 355 3.30 1.23 17.95
C THR A 355 3.02 1.26 19.45
N ASP A 356 2.01 2.03 19.87
CA ASP A 356 1.54 2.07 21.27
C ASP A 356 0.66 0.88 21.68
N VAL A 357 0.48 -0.12 20.80
CA VAL A 357 -0.31 -1.33 21.08
C VAL A 357 0.57 -2.57 21.16
N ILE A 358 0.13 -3.55 21.95
CA ILE A 358 0.74 -4.87 21.99
C ILE A 358 -0.11 -5.79 21.13
N ALA A 359 0.49 -6.41 20.11
CA ALA A 359 -0.21 -7.37 19.27
C ALA A 359 -0.33 -8.73 19.99
N ASP A 360 -1.56 -9.22 20.11
CA ASP A 360 -1.85 -10.54 20.70
C ASP A 360 -1.50 -11.66 19.71
N ILE A 361 -1.79 -11.44 18.42
CA ILE A 361 -1.72 -12.45 17.36
C ILE A 361 -1.04 -11.85 16.14
N GLY A 362 -0.15 -12.62 15.49
CA GLY A 362 0.33 -12.34 14.15
C GLY A 362 -0.29 -13.28 13.13
N VAL A 363 -0.61 -12.77 11.93
CA VAL A 363 -1.10 -13.54 10.80
C VAL A 363 -0.35 -13.22 9.51
N MET A 364 -0.20 -14.22 8.64
CA MET A 364 0.37 -14.06 7.31
C MET A 364 -0.29 -14.99 6.29
N ASN A 365 -0.55 -14.51 5.08
CA ASN A 365 -1.15 -15.32 4.03
C ASN A 365 -0.08 -16.09 3.26
N ALA A 366 -0.34 -17.36 2.93
CA ALA A 366 0.61 -18.19 2.16
C ALA A 366 0.99 -17.57 0.79
N GLY A 367 0.12 -16.74 0.21
CA GLY A 367 0.39 -16.04 -1.05
C GLY A 367 1.42 -14.92 -0.96
N GLY A 368 1.59 -14.36 0.24
CA GLY A 368 2.51 -13.27 0.56
C GLY A 368 3.97 -13.71 0.68
N VAL A 369 4.24 -15.01 0.86
CA VAL A 369 5.61 -15.55 0.98
C VAL A 369 6.13 -16.01 -0.38
N ARG A 370 7.18 -15.35 -0.89
CA ARG A 370 7.54 -15.44 -2.32
C ARG A 370 8.78 -16.25 -2.63
N ALA A 371 9.73 -16.31 -1.71
CA ALA A 371 10.93 -17.12 -1.81
C ALA A 371 11.14 -17.94 -0.52
N ASP A 372 11.95 -18.99 -0.61
CA ASP A 372 12.50 -19.65 0.58
C ASP A 372 13.68 -18.83 1.09
N LEU A 373 13.91 -18.82 2.41
CA LEU A 373 15.12 -18.28 3.01
C LEU A 373 16.14 -19.41 3.16
N GLN A 374 17.27 -19.35 2.46
CA GLN A 374 18.27 -20.42 2.51
C GLN A 374 19.14 -20.35 3.77
N ALA A 375 19.71 -21.49 4.17
CA ALA A 375 20.71 -21.53 5.23
C ALA A 375 22.01 -20.82 4.79
N GLY A 376 22.67 -20.14 5.72
CA GLY A 376 23.89 -19.38 5.48
C GLY A 376 23.69 -17.88 5.66
N GLU A 377 24.49 -17.11 4.94
CA GLU A 377 24.36 -15.65 4.88
C GLU A 377 23.03 -15.29 4.21
N VAL A 378 22.23 -14.48 4.89
CA VAL A 378 20.99 -13.94 4.38
C VAL A 378 21.26 -12.49 4.00
N THR A 379 21.08 -12.19 2.72
CA THR A 379 21.29 -10.84 2.19
C THR A 379 20.00 -10.02 2.24
N TYR A 380 20.13 -8.69 2.08
CA TYR A 380 18.97 -7.82 1.91
C TYR A 380 18.11 -8.28 0.72
N ALA A 381 18.74 -8.62 -0.40
CA ALA A 381 18.04 -9.11 -1.58
C ALA A 381 17.26 -10.41 -1.31
N ASP A 382 17.79 -11.30 -0.47
CA ASP A 382 17.07 -12.52 -0.06
C ASP A 382 15.82 -12.17 0.75
N ALA A 383 15.93 -11.25 1.70
CA ALA A 383 14.78 -10.80 2.50
C ALA A 383 13.70 -10.13 1.62
N PHE A 384 14.11 -9.28 0.67
CA PHE A 384 13.19 -8.67 -0.29
C PHE A 384 12.54 -9.71 -1.20
N ALA A 385 13.28 -10.72 -1.65
CA ALA A 385 12.73 -11.81 -2.46
C ALA A 385 11.67 -12.63 -1.70
N VAL A 386 11.73 -12.67 -0.37
CA VAL A 386 10.72 -13.31 0.49
C VAL A 386 9.44 -12.48 0.56
N GLN A 387 9.53 -11.15 0.79
CA GLN A 387 8.39 -10.21 0.83
C GLN A 387 8.60 -9.01 -0.10
N PRO A 388 8.31 -9.14 -1.40
CA PRO A 388 8.63 -8.12 -2.40
C PRO A 388 7.50 -7.11 -2.65
N PHE A 389 6.46 -7.09 -1.80
CA PHE A 389 5.22 -6.34 -2.10
C PHE A 389 5.23 -4.92 -1.58
N GLY A 390 6.03 -4.63 -0.55
CA GLY A 390 5.99 -3.34 0.12
C GLY A 390 4.64 -3.07 0.77
N ASN A 391 3.92 -4.10 1.24
CA ASN A 391 2.70 -3.86 2.00
C ASN A 391 3.08 -3.23 3.34
N GLU A 392 2.16 -2.46 3.89
CA GLU A 392 2.28 -2.00 5.26
C GLU A 392 1.86 -3.12 6.23
N ASN A 393 2.64 -3.36 7.28
CA ASN A 393 2.22 -4.12 8.45
C ASN A 393 1.30 -3.26 9.30
N THR A 394 0.09 -3.74 9.56
CA THR A 394 -0.94 -3.03 10.31
C THR A 394 -1.52 -3.96 11.39
N TYR A 395 -2.51 -3.47 12.13
CA TYR A 395 -3.29 -4.27 13.05
C TYR A 395 -4.76 -3.86 13.06
N THR A 396 -5.61 -4.79 13.49
CA THR A 396 -7.01 -4.55 13.82
C THR A 396 -7.35 -5.16 15.18
N ARG A 397 -8.32 -4.58 15.89
CA ARG A 397 -8.91 -5.21 17.09
C ARG A 397 -10.09 -6.05 16.65
N LEU A 398 -9.98 -7.37 16.81
CA LEU A 398 -10.92 -8.35 16.31
C LEU A 398 -11.46 -9.23 17.44
N LYS A 399 -12.75 -9.53 17.44
CA LYS A 399 -13.30 -10.49 18.40
C LYS A 399 -12.73 -11.89 18.16
N GLY A 400 -12.56 -12.66 19.22
CA GLY A 400 -12.12 -14.05 19.10
C GLY A 400 -13.02 -14.89 18.19
N ALA A 401 -14.33 -14.66 18.20
CA ALA A 401 -15.26 -15.35 17.30
C ALA A 401 -14.95 -15.08 15.81
N ASP A 402 -14.65 -13.83 15.46
CA ASP A 402 -14.31 -13.45 14.08
C ASP A 402 -12.91 -13.95 13.69
N PHE A 403 -11.94 -13.97 14.63
CA PHE A 403 -10.63 -14.60 14.39
C PHE A 403 -10.76 -16.11 14.12
N ARG A 404 -11.62 -16.82 14.87
CA ARG A 404 -11.91 -18.23 14.60
C ARG A 404 -12.55 -18.41 13.23
N GLU A 405 -13.41 -17.50 12.81
CA GLU A 405 -13.99 -17.54 11.46
C GLU A 405 -12.93 -17.27 10.37
N ALA A 406 -11.96 -16.38 10.61
CA ALA A 406 -10.82 -16.19 9.71
C ALA A 406 -10.01 -17.48 9.54
N LEU A 407 -9.80 -18.27 10.59
CA LEU A 407 -9.18 -19.60 10.49
C LEU A 407 -10.02 -20.58 9.66
N GLU A 408 -11.35 -20.49 9.69
CA GLU A 408 -12.22 -21.31 8.83
C GLU A 408 -12.13 -20.92 7.36
N GLN A 409 -11.93 -19.63 7.07
CA GLN A 409 -11.85 -19.08 5.71
C GLN A 409 -10.60 -19.54 4.93
N GLN A 410 -9.66 -20.21 5.60
CA GLN A 410 -8.53 -20.85 4.93
C GLN A 410 -8.94 -22.00 4.00
N TRP A 411 -10.16 -22.55 4.14
CA TRP A 411 -10.71 -23.59 3.25
C TRP A 411 -11.77 -23.01 2.30
N GLN A 412 -11.46 -22.96 1.01
CA GLN A 412 -12.20 -22.21 -0.03
C GLN A 412 -12.67 -23.13 -1.15
N ALA A 413 -13.52 -24.11 -0.85
CA ALA A 413 -13.84 -25.21 -1.76
C ALA A 413 -14.38 -24.84 -3.16
N GLN A 414 -14.87 -23.61 -3.37
CA GLN A 414 -15.38 -23.14 -4.66
C GLN A 414 -14.35 -22.34 -5.48
N GLU A 415 -13.17 -22.09 -4.92
CA GLU A 415 -12.11 -21.31 -5.55
C GLU A 415 -11.11 -22.17 -6.31
N SER A 416 -10.34 -21.53 -7.19
CA SER A 416 -9.23 -22.18 -7.92
C SER A 416 -8.15 -22.74 -6.98
N ARG A 417 -8.12 -22.25 -5.73
CA ARG A 417 -7.26 -22.72 -4.65
C ARG A 417 -8.15 -23.14 -3.47
N PRO A 418 -8.45 -24.42 -3.30
CA PRO A 418 -9.40 -24.90 -2.28
C PRO A 418 -8.90 -24.77 -0.84
N ALA A 419 -7.61 -24.48 -0.63
CA ALA A 419 -7.07 -24.10 0.67
C ALA A 419 -5.88 -23.13 0.56
N LEU A 420 -5.82 -22.19 1.49
CA LEU A 420 -4.75 -21.21 1.68
C LEU A 420 -4.41 -21.16 3.17
N SER A 421 -3.40 -21.90 3.60
CA SER A 421 -2.99 -21.95 5.01
C SER A 421 -2.64 -20.54 5.52
N LEU A 422 -3.27 -20.17 6.63
CA LEU A 422 -2.95 -18.95 7.36
C LEU A 422 -1.74 -19.22 8.26
N GLY A 423 -0.66 -18.48 8.05
CA GLY A 423 0.49 -18.47 8.95
C GLY A 423 0.14 -17.80 10.26
N LEU A 424 0.65 -18.33 11.37
CA LEU A 424 0.32 -17.89 12.72
C LEU A 424 1.59 -17.65 13.53
N SER A 425 1.55 -16.63 14.38
CA SER A 425 2.56 -16.37 15.40
C SER A 425 2.75 -17.57 16.33
N ASP A 426 3.90 -17.66 16.99
CA ASP A 426 4.32 -18.85 17.74
C ASP A 426 3.41 -19.17 18.94
N ASN A 427 2.71 -18.16 19.44
CA ASN A 427 1.81 -18.29 20.58
C ASN A 427 0.41 -18.81 20.24
N VAL A 428 0.07 -18.96 18.96
CA VAL A 428 -1.23 -19.47 18.51
C VAL A 428 -1.12 -20.92 18.07
N THR A 429 -2.03 -21.75 18.56
CA THR A 429 -2.25 -23.11 18.04
C THR A 429 -3.72 -23.44 17.92
N TYR A 430 -4.09 -24.32 17.00
CA TYR A 430 -5.48 -24.74 16.84
C TYR A 430 -5.61 -26.21 16.41
N THR A 431 -6.77 -26.80 16.67
CA THR A 431 -7.15 -28.10 16.09
C THR A 431 -8.34 -27.94 15.17
N TYR A 432 -8.48 -28.86 14.23
CA TYR A 432 -9.66 -28.93 13.37
C TYR A 432 -10.03 -30.37 13.03
N ASP A 433 -11.26 -30.59 12.58
CA ASP A 433 -11.75 -31.87 12.09
C ASP A 433 -12.16 -31.72 10.61
N PRO A 434 -11.39 -32.30 9.66
CA PRO A 434 -11.65 -32.14 8.24
C PRO A 434 -12.95 -32.80 7.77
N THR A 435 -13.55 -33.68 8.58
CA THR A 435 -14.82 -34.34 8.27
C THR A 435 -16.04 -33.44 8.54
N ARG A 436 -15.84 -32.31 9.23
CA ARG A 436 -16.88 -31.32 9.46
C ARG A 436 -17.04 -30.41 8.24
N PRO A 437 -18.24 -29.81 8.05
CA PRO A 437 -18.47 -28.83 6.99
C PRO A 437 -17.50 -27.66 7.09
N ILE A 438 -17.12 -27.08 5.95
CA ILE A 438 -16.37 -25.82 5.90
C ILE A 438 -17.16 -24.73 6.65
N GLY A 439 -16.47 -23.92 7.46
CA GLY A 439 -17.08 -22.97 8.39
C GLY A 439 -17.31 -23.55 9.79
N ASP A 440 -17.07 -24.85 9.98
CA ASP A 440 -17.18 -25.52 11.28
C ASP A 440 -16.10 -26.61 11.45
N ARG A 441 -14.93 -26.46 10.83
CA ARG A 441 -13.82 -27.42 10.97
C ARG A 441 -12.98 -27.16 12.21
N VAL A 442 -12.69 -25.92 12.57
CA VAL A 442 -11.87 -25.54 13.72
C VAL A 442 -12.56 -25.95 15.01
N THR A 443 -11.93 -26.84 15.77
CA THR A 443 -12.47 -27.45 16.99
C THR A 443 -11.93 -26.83 18.27
N SER A 444 -10.71 -26.29 18.26
CA SER A 444 -10.15 -25.54 19.38
C SER A 444 -9.11 -24.55 18.89
N VAL A 445 -8.97 -23.42 19.59
CA VAL A 445 -7.93 -22.41 19.35
C VAL A 445 -7.38 -22.02 20.71
N THR A 446 -6.06 -21.90 20.81
CA THR A 446 -5.38 -21.37 21.99
C THR A 446 -4.45 -20.23 21.61
N ILE A 447 -4.36 -19.24 22.50
CA ILE A 447 -3.48 -18.08 22.41
C ILE A 447 -2.74 -18.01 23.75
N ASP A 448 -1.41 -17.99 23.70
CA ASP A 448 -0.55 -18.09 24.90
C ASP A 448 -0.87 -19.33 25.78
N GLY A 449 -1.33 -20.41 25.13
CA GLY A 449 -1.77 -21.65 25.79
C GLY A 449 -3.13 -21.57 26.50
N ALA A 450 -3.81 -20.42 26.50
CA ALA A 450 -5.16 -20.26 27.01
C ALA A 450 -6.19 -20.45 25.89
N PRO A 451 -7.38 -21.04 26.15
CA PRO A 451 -8.44 -21.11 25.17
C PRO A 451 -8.87 -19.72 24.68
N LEU A 452 -9.14 -19.62 23.38
CA LEU A 452 -9.71 -18.42 22.76
C LEU A 452 -11.05 -18.07 23.42
N ASP A 453 -11.20 -16.83 23.87
CA ASP A 453 -12.48 -16.28 24.33
C ASP A 453 -13.19 -15.64 23.13
N PRO A 454 -14.38 -16.13 22.71
CA PRO A 454 -15.07 -15.62 21.53
C PRO A 454 -15.49 -14.15 21.65
N GLU A 455 -15.69 -13.63 22.86
CA GLU A 455 -16.16 -12.24 23.08
C GLU A 455 -15.02 -11.27 23.40
N ARG A 456 -13.82 -11.77 23.72
CA ARG A 456 -12.63 -10.93 23.92
C ARG A 456 -12.17 -10.36 22.57
N GLU A 457 -11.79 -9.10 22.58
CA GLU A 457 -11.05 -8.48 21.48
C GLU A 457 -9.55 -8.80 21.60
N TYR A 458 -8.96 -9.16 20.47
CA TYR A 458 -7.54 -9.42 20.29
C TYR A 458 -6.97 -8.44 19.27
N VAL A 459 -5.77 -7.93 19.52
CA VAL A 459 -5.01 -7.15 18.54
C VAL A 459 -4.35 -8.14 17.57
N VAL A 460 -4.85 -8.18 16.34
CA VAL A 460 -4.37 -9.06 15.26
C VAL A 460 -3.51 -8.23 14.30
N ALA A 461 -2.22 -8.56 14.22
CA ALA A 461 -1.24 -7.93 13.35
C ALA A 461 -1.04 -8.71 12.05
N GLY A 462 -0.86 -8.02 10.93
CA GLY A 462 -0.66 -8.60 9.60
C GLY A 462 -0.54 -7.52 8.54
N SER A 463 -0.43 -7.88 7.25
CA SER A 463 -0.36 -6.88 6.18
C SER A 463 -1.71 -6.22 5.91
N THR A 464 -1.71 -4.99 5.38
CA THR A 464 -2.92 -4.29 4.94
C THR A 464 -3.71 -5.09 3.92
N PHE A 465 -3.03 -5.81 3.01
CA PHE A 465 -3.67 -6.74 2.08
C PHE A 465 -4.50 -7.79 2.81
N LEU A 466 -3.93 -8.47 3.81
CA LEU A 466 -4.60 -9.59 4.47
C LEU A 466 -5.69 -9.09 5.42
N LEU A 467 -5.40 -8.11 6.26
CA LEU A 467 -6.39 -7.57 7.21
C LEU A 467 -7.51 -6.80 6.49
N GLY A 468 -7.27 -6.31 5.28
CA GLY A 468 -8.27 -5.76 4.36
C GLY A 468 -9.14 -6.81 3.66
N GLY A 469 -9.00 -8.11 3.98
CA GLY A 469 -9.81 -9.19 3.42
C GLY A 469 -9.22 -9.87 2.18
N GLY A 470 -7.96 -9.58 1.85
CA GLY A 470 -7.22 -10.24 0.78
C GLY A 470 -7.21 -11.76 0.93
N ASP A 471 -7.03 -12.46 -0.20
CA ASP A 471 -7.09 -13.92 -0.29
C ASP A 471 -8.39 -14.55 0.26
N GLY A 472 -9.48 -13.78 0.41
CA GLY A 472 -10.79 -14.28 0.85
C GLY A 472 -11.00 -14.30 2.37
N PHE A 473 -10.10 -13.68 3.15
CA PHE A 473 -10.18 -13.60 4.61
C PHE A 473 -11.08 -12.46 5.10
N GLU A 474 -12.31 -12.38 4.59
CA GLU A 474 -13.27 -11.30 4.88
C GLU A 474 -13.54 -11.13 6.38
N ALA A 475 -13.39 -12.19 7.20
CA ALA A 475 -13.61 -12.10 8.63
C ALA A 475 -12.66 -11.12 9.32
N LEU A 476 -11.44 -10.94 8.78
CA LEU A 476 -10.45 -10.01 9.33
C LEU A 476 -10.90 -8.53 9.19
N THR A 477 -11.82 -8.23 8.27
CA THR A 477 -12.33 -6.87 8.03
C THR A 477 -13.36 -6.40 9.07
N ARG A 478 -13.86 -7.30 9.92
CA ARG A 478 -14.90 -7.00 10.92
C ARG A 478 -14.39 -6.34 12.20
N GLY A 479 -13.06 -6.21 12.33
CA GLY A 479 -12.45 -5.53 13.46
C GLY A 479 -12.59 -4.01 13.36
N THR A 480 -11.77 -3.30 14.13
CA THR A 480 -11.60 -1.85 13.96
C THR A 480 -10.95 -1.53 12.62
N ASP A 481 -11.09 -0.28 12.16
CA ASP A 481 -10.34 0.24 11.03
C ASP A 481 -8.84 -0.03 11.19
N LEU A 482 -8.17 -0.32 10.08
CA LEU A 482 -6.76 -0.68 10.06
C LEU A 482 -5.91 0.48 10.58
N ALA A 483 -5.00 0.17 11.49
CA ALA A 483 -4.08 1.17 12.02
C ALA A 483 -3.01 1.47 10.98
N PRO A 484 -2.82 2.72 10.56
CA PRO A 484 -1.99 3.00 9.39
C PRO A 484 -0.48 3.03 9.69
N THR A 485 0.15 2.09 10.37
CA THR A 485 1.52 2.27 10.91
C THR A 485 2.66 2.80 10.00
N GLY A 486 2.52 2.74 8.66
CA GLY A 486 3.56 3.05 7.67
C GLY A 486 4.77 2.13 7.72
N TYR A 487 4.67 1.04 8.47
CA TYR A 487 5.75 0.13 8.70
C TYR A 487 5.76 -0.97 7.64
N ILE A 488 6.65 -0.84 6.66
CA ILE A 488 6.67 -1.72 5.50
C ILE A 488 7.12 -3.15 5.87
N ASP A 489 6.45 -4.14 5.27
CA ASP A 489 6.60 -5.56 5.56
C ASP A 489 8.04 -6.07 5.39
N VAL A 490 8.71 -5.68 4.30
CA VAL A 490 10.10 -6.06 4.03
C VAL A 490 11.09 -5.43 5.01
N GLU A 491 10.89 -4.17 5.38
CA GLU A 491 11.75 -3.47 6.34
C GLU A 491 11.60 -4.12 7.73
N SER A 492 10.37 -4.46 8.10
CA SER A 492 10.07 -5.21 9.32
C SER A 492 10.78 -6.55 9.36
N PHE A 493 10.78 -7.29 8.25
CA PHE A 493 11.46 -8.57 8.18
C PHE A 493 12.99 -8.41 8.29
N ILE A 494 13.57 -7.41 7.66
CA ILE A 494 15.01 -7.11 7.75
C ILE A 494 15.41 -6.70 9.18
N GLU A 495 14.61 -5.85 9.84
CA GLU A 495 14.83 -5.48 11.25
C GLU A 495 14.76 -6.73 12.15
N TYR A 496 13.77 -7.59 11.94
CA TYR A 496 13.62 -8.83 12.68
C TYR A 496 14.84 -9.74 12.50
N LEU A 497 15.29 -9.95 11.26
CA LEU A 497 16.48 -10.75 10.93
C LEU A 497 17.75 -10.23 11.62
N ARG A 498 17.94 -8.90 11.67
CA ARG A 498 19.07 -8.25 12.33
C ARG A 498 19.01 -8.37 13.86
N SER A 499 17.81 -8.30 14.43
CA SER A 499 17.60 -8.35 15.88
C SER A 499 17.52 -9.78 16.46
N HIS A 500 17.40 -10.81 15.61
CA HIS A 500 17.30 -12.22 16.00
C HIS A 500 18.45 -13.08 15.45
N PRO A 501 19.70 -12.86 15.90
CA PRO A 501 20.82 -13.71 15.48
C PRO A 501 20.60 -15.15 15.95
N GLY A 502 20.86 -16.13 15.07
CA GLY A 502 20.67 -17.55 15.37
C GLY A 502 19.21 -18.02 15.33
N LEU A 503 18.37 -17.31 14.56
CA LEU A 503 16.98 -17.68 14.30
C LEU A 503 16.88 -19.13 13.81
N LYS A 504 15.86 -19.84 14.29
CA LYS A 504 15.57 -21.23 13.91
C LYS A 504 14.14 -21.36 13.38
N PRO A 505 13.89 -22.24 12.42
CA PRO A 505 12.53 -22.58 12.03
C PRO A 505 11.72 -23.07 13.22
N ARG A 506 10.44 -22.70 13.27
CA ARG A 506 9.48 -23.24 14.23
C ARG A 506 9.51 -24.77 14.13
N ALA A 507 9.79 -25.44 15.25
CA ALA A 507 10.10 -26.87 15.25
C ALA A 507 8.88 -27.76 14.95
N GLY A 508 7.67 -27.29 15.25
CA GLY A 508 6.42 -28.02 15.00
C GLY A 508 5.32 -27.16 14.43
N GLN A 509 4.23 -27.81 14.01
CA GLN A 509 3.04 -27.20 13.42
C GLN A 509 2.28 -26.35 14.45
N SER A 510 1.64 -25.29 13.98
CA SER A 510 0.63 -24.53 14.73
C SER A 510 -0.71 -25.25 14.79
N ASN A 511 -0.94 -26.21 13.89
CA ASN A 511 -2.22 -26.91 13.80
C ASN A 511 -2.11 -28.42 13.65
N VAL A 512 -3.13 -29.15 14.10
CA VAL A 512 -3.28 -30.59 13.90
C VAL A 512 -4.74 -30.91 13.59
N ALA A 513 -4.95 -31.72 12.55
CA ALA A 513 -6.25 -32.31 12.25
C ALA A 513 -6.50 -33.48 13.21
N VAL A 514 -7.65 -33.49 13.89
CA VAL A 514 -8.04 -34.53 14.86
C VAL A 514 -9.43 -35.04 14.54
N THR A 515 -9.55 -36.27 14.03
CA THR A 515 -10.83 -36.94 13.80
C THR A 515 -10.97 -38.14 14.74
N PRO A 516 -11.68 -38.01 15.87
CA PRO A 516 -11.88 -39.11 16.81
C PRO A 516 -12.92 -40.11 16.31
N ARG A 517 -12.63 -41.41 16.48
CA ARG A 517 -13.52 -42.55 16.20
C ARG A 517 -13.71 -43.38 17.46
N GLY A 518 -14.96 -43.60 17.83
CA GLY A 518 -15.33 -44.35 19.04
C GLY A 518 -15.69 -43.45 20.23
N PRO A 519 -16.09 -44.04 21.36
CA PRO A 519 -16.68 -43.30 22.47
C PRO A 519 -15.62 -42.70 23.40
N TRP A 520 -15.86 -41.47 23.85
CA TRP A 520 -15.14 -40.78 24.94
C TRP A 520 -15.65 -41.23 26.31
N THR A 521 -15.57 -42.53 26.59
CA THR A 521 -16.08 -43.14 27.84
C THR A 521 -14.96 -43.80 28.63
N PRO A 522 -14.94 -43.71 29.97
CA PRO A 522 -13.93 -44.39 30.78
C PRO A 522 -13.86 -45.89 30.47
N GLY A 523 -12.66 -46.39 30.21
CA GLY A 523 -12.40 -47.80 29.92
C GLY A 523 -12.60 -48.22 28.45
N SER A 524 -13.01 -47.31 27.55
CA SER A 524 -12.99 -47.55 26.11
C SER A 524 -11.61 -47.29 25.49
N THR A 525 -11.51 -47.53 24.18
CA THR A 525 -10.40 -47.04 23.34
C THR A 525 -11.00 -46.08 22.32
N VAL A 526 -10.42 -44.90 22.18
CA VAL A 526 -10.70 -43.97 21.07
C VAL A 526 -9.61 -44.12 20.02
N THR A 527 -9.99 -44.21 18.75
CA THR A 527 -9.05 -44.15 17.63
C THR A 527 -8.99 -42.73 17.11
N LEU A 528 -7.82 -42.13 17.10
CA LEU A 528 -7.57 -40.78 16.60
C LEU A 528 -6.97 -40.88 15.19
N GLU A 529 -7.71 -40.44 14.18
CA GLU A 529 -7.18 -40.18 12.84
C GLU A 529 -6.58 -38.77 12.87
N LEU A 530 -5.25 -38.68 12.75
CA LEU A 530 -4.48 -37.44 12.84
C LEU A 530 -3.90 -37.06 11.47
N ALA A 531 -3.88 -35.75 11.17
CA ALA A 531 -3.20 -35.20 10.01
C ALA A 531 -2.61 -33.80 10.29
N SER A 532 -1.96 -33.19 9.30
CA SER A 532 -1.21 -31.92 9.46
C SER A 532 -0.12 -32.04 10.52
N LEU A 533 0.61 -33.16 10.45
CA LEU A 533 1.70 -33.46 11.37
C LEU A 533 3.07 -33.05 10.82
N LEU A 534 3.14 -32.69 9.53
CA LEU A 534 4.38 -32.41 8.82
C LEU A 534 4.33 -31.13 8.01
N TYR A 535 5.40 -30.34 8.06
CA TYR A 535 5.64 -29.33 7.03
C TYR A 535 5.90 -29.99 5.67
N SER A 536 5.60 -29.27 4.57
CA SER A 536 5.89 -29.77 3.21
C SER A 536 7.40 -29.87 2.90
N GLN A 537 8.24 -29.13 3.63
CA GLN A 537 9.70 -29.14 3.56
C GLN A 537 10.28 -28.82 4.94
N GLY A 538 11.51 -29.26 5.21
CA GLY A 538 12.22 -28.93 6.46
C GLY A 538 11.71 -29.66 7.70
N GLU A 539 10.79 -30.62 7.54
CA GLU A 539 10.22 -31.40 8.63
C GLU A 539 11.09 -32.58 9.05
N THR A 540 11.08 -32.92 10.34
CA THR A 540 11.83 -34.04 10.91
C THR A 540 11.00 -34.98 11.76
N ALA A 541 9.71 -34.68 12.00
CA ALA A 541 8.85 -35.54 12.79
C ALA A 541 8.67 -36.93 12.15
N THR A 542 8.79 -37.97 12.96
CA THR A 542 8.56 -39.36 12.55
C THR A 542 7.50 -40.05 13.39
N THR A 543 7.22 -39.52 14.58
CA THR A 543 6.33 -40.15 15.56
C THR A 543 5.40 -39.10 16.16
N VAL A 544 4.11 -39.42 16.21
CA VAL A 544 3.12 -38.64 16.96
C VAL A 544 2.71 -39.41 18.21
N THR A 545 2.45 -38.69 19.28
CA THR A 545 2.00 -39.21 20.57
C THR A 545 0.76 -38.47 21.02
N ALA A 546 -0.28 -39.21 21.39
CA ALA A 546 -1.49 -38.68 22.01
C ALA A 546 -1.51 -39.07 23.49
N ARG A 547 -1.80 -38.10 24.37
CA ARG A 547 -1.84 -38.29 25.81
C ARG A 547 -3.13 -37.74 26.41
N LEU A 548 -3.75 -38.52 27.29
CA LEU A 548 -4.94 -38.13 28.05
C LEU A 548 -4.83 -38.66 29.49
N GLY A 549 -4.58 -37.77 30.44
CA GLY A 549 -4.25 -38.15 31.82
C GLY A 549 -2.96 -38.98 31.86
N GLU A 550 -3.03 -40.19 32.43
CA GLU A 550 -1.92 -41.16 32.49
C GLU A 550 -1.85 -42.07 31.24
N SER A 551 -2.84 -42.00 30.34
CA SER A 551 -2.82 -42.80 29.11
C SER A 551 -2.02 -42.09 28.03
N GLU A 552 -1.18 -42.85 27.34
CA GLU A 552 -0.35 -42.39 26.24
C GLU A 552 -0.28 -43.48 25.16
N ALA A 553 -0.36 -43.07 23.90
CA ALA A 553 -0.16 -43.94 22.76
C ALA A 553 0.54 -43.19 21.63
N SER A 554 1.46 -43.86 20.93
CA SER A 554 2.22 -43.28 19.83
C SER A 554 2.02 -44.09 18.54
N ALA A 555 2.16 -43.42 17.41
CA ALA A 555 2.12 -44.03 16.08
C ALA A 555 3.18 -43.40 15.17
N PRO A 556 3.73 -44.17 14.21
CA PRO A 556 4.56 -43.59 13.15
C PRO A 556 3.71 -42.66 12.28
N ILE A 557 4.35 -41.59 11.79
CA ILE A 557 3.74 -40.65 10.85
C ILE A 557 4.01 -41.17 9.42
N ASP A 558 2.94 -41.33 8.64
CA ASP A 558 3.00 -41.55 7.20
C ASP A 558 3.27 -40.21 6.51
N PRO A 559 4.41 -40.03 5.81
CA PRO A 559 4.76 -38.78 5.16
C PRO A 559 3.94 -38.50 3.89
N ASP A 560 2.88 -39.26 3.61
CA ASP A 560 1.95 -38.94 2.54
C ASP A 560 1.41 -37.50 2.67
N PHE A 561 1.64 -36.71 1.63
CA PHE A 561 1.16 -35.33 1.51
C PHE A 561 -0.31 -35.26 1.04
N GLY A 562 -0.92 -36.42 0.74
CA GLY A 562 -2.35 -36.55 0.46
C GLY A 562 -2.80 -35.83 -0.80
N HIS A 563 -4.11 -35.57 -0.90
CA HIS A 563 -4.68 -34.75 -1.96
C HIS A 563 -4.39 -33.27 -1.68
N PRO A 564 -3.93 -32.47 -2.66
CA PRO A 564 -3.45 -31.10 -2.47
C PRO A 564 -4.49 -30.09 -1.95
N ASP A 565 -5.76 -30.49 -1.82
CA ASP A 565 -6.86 -29.54 -1.68
C ASP A 565 -7.05 -29.01 -0.25
N PHE A 566 -6.58 -29.71 0.78
CA PHE A 566 -6.83 -29.35 2.18
C PHE A 566 -5.60 -29.36 3.10
N GLY A 567 -4.40 -29.63 2.58
CA GLY A 567 -3.15 -29.39 3.32
C GLY A 567 -2.86 -30.34 4.50
N GLU A 568 -3.39 -31.56 4.49
CA GLU A 568 -3.29 -32.55 5.57
C GLU A 568 -1.98 -33.38 5.54
N ALA A 569 -0.84 -32.72 5.41
CA ALA A 569 0.45 -33.36 5.28
C ALA A 569 0.83 -34.16 6.54
N GLY A 570 1.21 -35.43 6.37
CA GLY A 570 1.62 -36.27 7.49
C GLY A 570 0.45 -36.84 8.26
N LYS A 571 0.18 -38.15 8.10
CA LYS A 571 -0.98 -38.82 8.68
C LYS A 571 -0.60 -39.89 9.69
N ALA A 572 -1.41 -40.07 10.72
CA ALA A 572 -1.22 -41.15 11.68
C ALA A 572 -2.56 -41.63 12.25
N THR A 573 -2.59 -42.87 12.74
CA THR A 573 -3.74 -43.40 13.46
C THR A 573 -3.28 -43.89 14.83
N VAL A 574 -3.80 -43.27 15.89
CA VAL A 574 -3.44 -43.59 17.27
C VAL A 574 -4.63 -44.21 18.00
N ALA A 575 -4.49 -45.44 18.47
CA ALA A 575 -5.47 -46.07 19.34
C ALA A 575 -5.15 -45.73 20.81
N LEU A 576 -5.90 -44.79 21.40
CA LEU A 576 -5.68 -44.29 22.74
C LEU A 576 -6.67 -44.91 23.74
N PRO A 577 -6.20 -45.72 24.71
CA PRO A 577 -7.06 -46.21 25.80
C PRO A 577 -7.52 -45.06 26.69
N ILE A 578 -8.79 -45.04 27.12
CA ILE A 578 -9.29 -44.06 28.08
C ILE A 578 -9.22 -44.68 29.49
N PRO A 579 -8.49 -44.09 30.45
CA PRO A 579 -8.41 -44.64 31.80
C PRO A 579 -9.80 -44.77 32.44
N ALA A 580 -10.08 -45.91 33.07
CA ALA A 580 -11.41 -46.23 33.60
C ALA A 580 -11.91 -45.28 34.71
N GLY A 581 -11.02 -44.54 35.36
CA GLY A 581 -11.36 -43.55 36.39
C GLY A 581 -11.45 -42.11 35.89
N LEU A 582 -11.20 -41.85 34.60
CA LEU A 582 -11.11 -40.50 34.05
C LEU A 582 -12.50 -40.04 33.58
N THR A 583 -13.00 -38.92 34.12
CA THR A 583 -14.34 -38.38 33.82
C THR A 583 -14.32 -36.87 33.71
N GLY A 584 -15.33 -36.28 33.06
CA GLY A 584 -15.48 -34.82 32.98
C GLY A 584 -14.58 -34.18 31.93
N GLU A 585 -14.25 -32.91 32.12
CA GLU A 585 -13.36 -32.17 31.20
C GLU A 585 -11.91 -32.63 31.37
N GLN A 586 -11.28 -32.93 30.24
CA GLN A 586 -9.91 -33.41 30.15
C GLN A 586 -9.21 -32.71 28.99
N THR A 587 -7.87 -32.76 28.98
CA THR A 587 -7.06 -32.23 27.90
C THR A 587 -6.37 -33.38 27.18
N LEU A 588 -6.72 -33.57 25.92
CA LEU A 588 -5.96 -34.41 25.00
C LEU A 588 -4.75 -33.60 24.51
N THR A 589 -3.55 -34.02 24.87
CA THR A 589 -2.31 -33.43 24.33
C THR A 589 -1.84 -34.28 23.15
N ILE A 590 -1.58 -33.64 22.01
CA ILE A 590 -0.93 -34.26 20.85
C ILE A 590 0.47 -33.65 20.71
N THR A 591 1.49 -34.50 20.63
CA THR A 591 2.87 -34.07 20.40
C THR A 591 3.55 -34.84 19.29
N THR A 592 4.48 -34.21 18.57
CA THR A 592 5.44 -34.92 17.70
C THR A 592 6.84 -34.94 18.32
N ASP A 593 7.68 -35.86 17.87
CA ASP A 593 9.11 -35.93 18.21
C ASP A 593 9.94 -34.77 17.63
N ALA A 594 9.34 -33.91 16.80
CA ALA A 594 9.96 -32.68 16.30
C ALA A 594 9.43 -31.39 16.94
N GLY A 595 8.49 -31.46 17.89
CA GLY A 595 8.12 -30.30 18.72
C GLY A 595 6.73 -29.72 18.49
N THR A 596 5.89 -30.30 17.61
CA THR A 596 4.45 -29.98 17.61
C THR A 596 3.90 -30.30 18.99
N ARG A 597 3.12 -29.39 19.57
CA ARG A 597 2.37 -29.60 20.81
C ARG A 597 1.06 -28.85 20.74
N ILE A 598 -0.06 -29.57 20.75
CA ILE A 598 -1.39 -28.96 20.75
C ILE A 598 -2.26 -29.64 21.81
N ASP A 599 -3.02 -28.83 22.53
CA ASP A 599 -3.92 -29.25 23.60
C ASP A 599 -5.38 -29.07 23.15
N LEU A 600 -6.14 -30.17 23.12
CA LEU A 600 -7.56 -30.21 22.75
C LEU A 600 -8.41 -30.54 23.97
N PRO A 601 -9.33 -29.66 24.39
CA PRO A 601 -10.34 -29.98 25.39
C PRO A 601 -11.25 -31.11 24.91
N VAL A 602 -11.41 -32.15 25.72
CA VAL A 602 -12.34 -33.26 25.48
C VAL A 602 -13.18 -33.51 26.73
N ARG A 603 -14.42 -33.95 26.55
CA ARG A 603 -15.32 -34.30 27.65
C ARG A 603 -15.55 -35.80 27.68
N LEU A 604 -15.25 -36.42 28.81
CA LEU A 604 -15.50 -37.84 29.04
C LEU A 604 -16.85 -38.03 29.75
N ASP A 605 -17.73 -38.82 29.14
CA ASP A 605 -19.02 -39.16 29.70
C ASP A 605 -18.84 -40.09 30.92
N ALA A 606 -19.63 -39.89 31.98
CA ALA A 606 -19.60 -40.81 33.11
C ALA A 606 -19.97 -42.23 32.65
N ALA A 607 -19.22 -43.24 33.11
CA ALA A 607 -19.55 -44.63 32.79
C ALA A 607 -21.02 -44.91 33.20
N PRO A 608 -21.82 -45.58 32.34
CA PRO A 608 -23.18 -45.93 32.70
C PRO A 608 -23.17 -46.71 34.01
N ALA A 609 -23.99 -46.27 34.98
CA ALA A 609 -24.10 -46.96 36.27
C ALA A 609 -24.43 -48.44 36.02
N PRO A 610 -23.79 -49.38 36.73
CA PRO A 610 -24.07 -50.80 36.54
C PRO A 610 -25.56 -51.03 36.76
N SER A 611 -26.23 -51.60 35.74
CA SER A 611 -27.65 -51.98 35.85
C SER A 611 -27.85 -52.78 37.14
N PRO A 612 -28.85 -52.45 37.97
CA PRO A 612 -29.10 -53.24 39.17
C PRO A 612 -29.37 -54.68 38.74
N LEU A 613 -28.54 -55.60 39.24
CA LEU A 613 -28.70 -57.03 39.02
C LEU A 613 -30.15 -57.38 39.39
N SER A 614 -30.92 -57.85 38.40
CA SER A 614 -32.25 -58.41 38.64
C SER A 614 -32.08 -59.64 39.54
N SER A 615 -32.44 -59.47 40.81
CA SER A 615 -32.44 -60.50 41.85
C SER A 615 -33.46 -61.61 41.58
#